data_AF-A0A356IB73-F1
#
_entry.id   AF-A0A356IB73-F1
#
_cell.length_a   1.000
_cell.length_b   1.000
_cell.length_c   1.000
_cell.angle_alpha   90.00
_cell.angle_beta   90.00
_cell.angle_gamma   90.00
#
_symmetry.space_group_name_H-M   'P 1'
#
loop_
_entity.id
_entity.type
_entity.pdbx_description
1 polymer ?
#
loop_
_entity_poly.entity_id
_entity_poly.type
_entity_poly.pdbx_seq_one_letter_code
_entity_poly.pdbx_strand_id
1 'polypeptide(L)'
;ACITDLFDGALARWSGTRTNVGVWLDPMADKLLLLTVFVVLTLPGLDLANRLPLWLTVVVISRDVIIVLTVAVVNLASGPRTFKPSRAGKAATLIYFLTGIVTMYFNYLEQVSSLVTLCVFASLAIAVISGLHYIVHAINALEQA
;
A
#
# COMPACT_ATOMS: atom_id res chain seq x y z
N ALA A 1 -3.41 -3.69 -14.40
CA ALA A 1 -2.41 -2.93 -13.63
C ALA A 1 -1.18 -3.80 -13.44
N CYS A 2 -0.99 -4.53 -12.33
CA CYS A 2 0.28 -5.21 -12.02
C CYS A 2 0.96 -6.06 -13.13
N ILE A 3 0.21 -6.76 -14.00
CA ILE A 3 0.79 -7.52 -15.13
C ILE A 3 1.19 -6.58 -16.28
N THR A 4 0.39 -5.55 -16.54
CA THR A 4 0.67 -4.48 -17.50
C THR A 4 1.86 -3.64 -17.05
N ASP A 5 1.96 -3.30 -15.76
CA ASP A 5 3.10 -2.53 -15.21
C ASP A 5 4.40 -3.35 -15.22
N LEU A 6 4.31 -4.67 -15.03
CA LEU A 6 5.45 -5.57 -15.25
C LEU A 6 5.93 -5.53 -16.71
N PHE A 7 4.98 -5.46 -17.64
CA PHE A 7 5.25 -5.38 -19.08
C PHE A 7 5.79 -4.01 -19.48
N ASP A 8 5.24 -2.91 -18.96
CA ASP A 8 5.73 -1.55 -19.21
C ASP A 8 7.12 -1.34 -18.62
N GLY A 9 7.42 -1.93 -17.45
CA GLY A 9 8.76 -1.96 -16.88
C GLY A 9 9.77 -2.76 -17.73
N ALA A 10 9.33 -3.84 -18.39
CA ALA A 10 10.16 -4.62 -19.31
C ALA A 10 10.39 -3.90 -20.64
N LEU A 11 9.35 -3.27 -21.20
CA LEU A 11 9.39 -2.43 -22.40
C LEU A 11 10.26 -1.19 -22.20
N ALA A 12 10.18 -0.53 -21.04
CA ALA A 12 11.01 0.62 -20.69
C ALA A 12 12.49 0.28 -20.50
N ARG A 13 12.81 -0.97 -20.09
CA ARG A 13 14.20 -1.47 -20.07
C ARG A 13 14.74 -1.73 -21.47
N TRP A 14 13.89 -2.15 -22.40
CA TRP A 14 14.26 -2.40 -23.79
C TRP A 14 14.36 -1.10 -24.63
N SER A 15 13.55 -0.08 -24.33
CA SER A 15 13.52 1.16 -25.11
C SER A 15 14.58 2.20 -24.72
N GLY A 16 15.38 1.96 -23.68
CA GLY A 16 16.42 2.88 -23.19
C GLY A 16 15.91 4.25 -22.71
N THR A 17 14.61 4.51 -22.81
CA THR A 17 13.99 5.82 -22.60
C THR A 17 13.40 5.85 -21.21
N ARG A 18 14.27 5.83 -20.20
CA ARG A 18 13.86 5.94 -18.80
C ARG A 18 13.80 7.42 -18.42
N THR A 19 12.63 8.03 -18.53
CA THR A 19 12.45 9.39 -18.00
C THR A 19 12.40 9.34 -16.47
N ASN A 20 13.15 10.21 -15.79
CA ASN A 20 13.20 10.26 -14.32
C ASN A 20 11.81 10.49 -13.68
N VAL A 21 10.89 11.11 -14.43
CA VAL A 21 9.51 11.37 -14.00
C VAL A 21 8.68 10.08 -13.97
N GLY A 22 8.79 9.22 -14.98
CA GLY A 22 8.01 7.97 -15.05
C GLY A 22 8.35 7.00 -13.91
N VAL A 23 9.60 6.97 -13.46
CA VAL A 23 10.05 6.11 -12.35
C VAL A 23 9.39 6.47 -11.01
N TRP A 24 9.03 7.74 -10.80
CA TRP A 24 8.32 8.20 -9.60
C TRP A 24 6.81 8.14 -9.75
N LEU A 25 6.29 8.37 -10.96
CA LEU A 25 4.86 8.41 -11.21
C LEU A 25 4.21 7.01 -11.09
N ASP A 26 4.92 5.98 -11.53
CA ASP A 26 4.42 4.60 -11.59
C ASP A 26 4.07 4.03 -10.19
N PRO A 27 4.95 4.09 -9.16
CA PRO A 27 4.59 3.66 -7.81
C PRO A 27 3.55 4.56 -7.11
N MET A 28 3.45 5.83 -7.51
CA MET A 28 2.44 6.74 -6.98
C MET A 28 1.05 6.39 -7.50
N ALA A 29 0.93 6.07 -8.80
CA ALA A 29 -0.31 5.62 -9.41
C ALA A 29 -0.81 4.32 -8.76
N ASP A 30 0.09 3.34 -8.54
CA ASP A 30 -0.24 2.10 -7.85
C ASP A 30 -0.83 2.31 -6.46
N LYS A 31 -0.24 3.23 -5.68
CA LYS A 31 -0.75 3.55 -4.35
C LYS A 31 -2.11 4.24 -4.40
N LEU A 32 -2.30 5.19 -5.31
CA LEU A 32 -3.57 5.90 -5.47
C LEU A 32 -4.68 4.94 -5.92
N LEU A 33 -4.38 4.02 -6.82
CA LEU A 33 -5.30 2.98 -7.24
C LEU A 33 -5.74 2.13 -6.06
N LEU A 34 -4.79 1.64 -5.26
CA LEU A 34 -5.08 0.83 -4.08
C LEU A 34 -5.95 1.58 -3.06
N LEU A 35 -5.61 2.84 -2.78
CA LEU A 35 -6.40 3.70 -1.89
C LEU A 35 -7.83 3.89 -2.41
N THR A 36 -7.98 4.14 -3.71
CA THR A 36 -9.29 4.31 -4.34
C THR A 36 -10.12 3.03 -4.23
N VAL A 37 -9.53 1.86 -4.48
CA VAL A 37 -10.21 0.57 -4.32
C VAL A 37 -10.72 0.39 -2.88
N PHE A 38 -9.88 0.68 -1.88
CA PHE A 38 -10.27 0.55 -0.48
C PHE A 38 -11.41 1.50 -0.11
N VAL A 39 -11.33 2.76 -0.54
CA VAL A 39 -12.38 3.79 -0.31
C VAL A 39 -13.70 3.37 -0.94
N VAL A 40 -13.68 2.93 -2.20
CA VAL A 40 -14.90 2.50 -2.91
C VAL A 40 -15.55 1.30 -2.20
N LEU A 41 -14.75 0.32 -1.79
CA LEU A 41 -15.24 -0.88 -1.07
C LEU A 41 -15.71 -0.58 0.37
N THR A 42 -15.43 0.62 0.91
CA THR A 42 -15.90 1.06 2.24
C THR A 42 -17.13 1.97 2.18
N LEU A 43 -17.49 2.51 1.02
CA LEU A 43 -18.58 3.48 0.91
C LEU A 43 -19.95 2.82 1.20
N PRO A 44 -20.76 3.39 2.11
CA PRO A 44 -22.01 2.77 2.57
C PRO A 44 -23.16 2.77 1.54
N GLY A 45 -22.98 3.45 0.40
CA GLY A 45 -24.00 3.62 -0.66
C GLY A 45 -23.89 2.65 -1.84
N LEU A 46 -22.96 1.70 -1.81
CA LEU A 46 -22.88 0.62 -2.79
C LEU A 46 -23.48 -0.65 -2.19
N ASP A 47 -24.40 -1.30 -2.91
CA ASP A 47 -25.00 -2.60 -2.56
C ASP A 47 -23.99 -3.74 -2.78
N LEU A 48 -22.88 -3.68 -2.05
CA LEU A 48 -21.82 -4.67 -2.04
C LEU A 48 -22.15 -5.77 -1.03
N ALA A 49 -22.05 -7.04 -1.47
CA ALA A 49 -22.19 -8.21 -0.62
C ALA A 49 -21.10 -8.27 0.48
N ASN A 50 -19.88 -7.81 0.16
CA ASN A 50 -18.77 -7.73 1.12
C ASN A 50 -18.28 -6.29 1.22
N ARG A 51 -18.62 -5.62 2.33
CA ARG A 51 -18.14 -4.28 2.64
C ARG A 51 -16.86 -4.34 3.45
N LEU A 52 -15.85 -3.58 3.03
CA LEU A 52 -14.69 -3.36 3.88
C LEU A 52 -15.11 -2.46 5.05
N PRO A 53 -14.60 -2.69 6.26
CA PRO A 53 -14.89 -1.80 7.37
C PRO A 53 -14.09 -0.49 7.27
N LEU A 54 -14.74 0.65 7.56
CA LEU A 54 -14.15 1.98 7.44
C LEU A 54 -12.83 2.11 8.24
N TRP A 55 -12.78 1.49 9.41
CA TRP A 55 -11.59 1.50 10.26
C TRP A 55 -10.36 0.90 9.55
N LEU A 56 -10.53 -0.09 8.68
CA LEU A 56 -9.41 -0.71 7.95
C LEU A 56 -8.81 0.29 6.95
N THR A 57 -9.66 0.96 6.16
CA THR A 57 -9.22 1.97 5.20
C THR A 57 -8.48 3.11 5.91
N VAL A 58 -8.98 3.56 7.06
CA VAL A 58 -8.30 4.59 7.87
C VAL A 58 -6.93 4.11 8.34
N VAL A 59 -6.81 2.88 8.84
CA VAL A 59 -5.54 2.30 9.31
C VAL A 59 -4.51 2.16 8.17
N VAL A 60 -4.96 1.74 6.98
CA VAL A 60 -4.08 1.62 5.80
C VAL A 60 -3.55 2.98 5.37
N ILE A 61 -4.43 3.99 5.28
CA ILE A 61 -4.05 5.36 4.93
C ILE A 61 -3.10 5.94 5.99
N SER A 62 -3.44 5.82 7.28
CA SER A 62 -2.62 6.36 8.36
C SER A 62 -1.22 5.74 8.38
N ARG A 63 -1.12 4.42 8.16
CA ARG A 63 0.16 3.72 8.04
C ARG A 63 1.00 4.28 6.90
N ASP A 64 0.40 4.52 5.74
CA ASP A 64 1.12 5.05 4.58
C ASP A 64 1.61 6.48 4.81
N VAL A 65 0.81 7.32 5.48
CA VAL A 65 1.22 8.67 5.91
C VAL A 65 2.39 8.60 6.90
N ILE A 66 2.34 7.72 7.89
CA ILE A 66 3.42 7.54 8.87
C ILE A 66 4.73 7.19 8.17
N ILE A 67 4.71 6.30 7.18
CA ILE A 67 5.93 5.92 6.44
C ILE A 67 6.52 7.12 5.69
N VAL A 68 5.68 7.88 4.98
CA VAL A 68 6.14 9.06 4.24
C VAL A 68 6.71 10.11 5.19
N LEU A 69 6.04 10.34 6.32
CA LEU A 69 6.47 11.29 7.34
C LEU A 69 7.80 10.87 7.98
N THR A 70 7.96 9.59 8.34
CA THR A 70 9.22 9.06 8.86
C THR A 70 10.37 9.27 7.87
N VAL A 71 10.16 8.94 6.59
CA VAL A 71 11.19 9.13 5.56
C VAL A 71 11.52 10.62 5.39
N ALA A 72 10.52 11.50 5.42
CA ALA A 72 10.74 12.94 5.33
C ALA A 72 11.54 13.50 6.52
N VAL A 73 11.20 13.10 7.75
CA VAL A 73 11.90 13.53 8.97
C VAL A 73 13.35 13.08 8.97
N VAL A 74 13.61 11.80 8.66
CA VAL A 74 14.99 11.29 8.64
C VAL A 74 15.83 11.92 7.53
N ASN A 75 15.24 12.18 6.36
CA ASN A 75 15.92 12.89 5.27
C ASN A 75 16.29 14.32 5.67
N LEU A 76 15.41 15.01 6.41
CA LEU A 76 15.66 16.37 6.89
C LEU A 76 16.75 16.42 7.98
N ALA A 77 16.80 15.42 8.87
CA ALA A 77 17.73 15.38 10.00
C ALA A 77 19.14 14.89 9.61
N SER A 78 19.26 13.85 8.77
CA SER A 78 20.54 13.17 8.49
C SER A 78 21.06 13.36 7.05
N GLY A 79 20.42 14.25 6.28
CA GLY A 79 20.67 14.46 4.86
C GLY A 79 20.05 13.35 3.97
N PRO A 80 20.14 13.47 2.63
CA PRO A 80 19.52 12.56 1.69
C PRO A 80 20.18 11.18 1.70
N ARG A 81 19.80 10.35 2.66
CA ARG A 81 20.07 8.93 2.63
C ARG A 81 18.99 8.23 1.82
N THR A 82 19.42 7.41 0.87
CA THR A 82 18.54 6.56 0.07
C THR A 82 17.89 5.53 0.99
N PHE A 83 16.70 5.85 1.50
CA PHE A 83 15.90 4.90 2.28
C PHE A 83 15.55 3.72 1.38
N LYS A 84 16.23 2.60 1.57
CA LYS A 84 15.86 1.35 0.91
C LYS A 84 14.47 0.97 1.44
N PRO A 85 13.46 0.80 0.56
CA PRO A 85 12.11 0.46 1.00
C PRO A 85 12.14 -0.83 1.83
N SER A 86 11.63 -0.77 3.06
CA SER A 86 11.59 -1.92 3.97
C SER A 86 10.82 -3.06 3.33
N ARG A 87 11.29 -4.30 3.52
CA ARG A 87 10.62 -5.52 3.05
C ARG A 87 9.20 -5.64 3.62
N ALA A 88 8.99 -5.17 4.86
CA ALA A 88 7.66 -5.09 5.49
C ALA A 88 6.73 -4.11 4.76
N GLY A 89 7.31 -3.04 4.22
CA GLY A 89 6.67 -2.06 3.33
C GLY A 89 5.95 -2.73 2.16
N LYS A 90 6.73 -3.50 1.40
CA LYS A 90 6.30 -4.21 0.19
C LYS A 90 5.33 -5.36 0.48
N ALA A 91 5.57 -6.11 1.56
CA ALA A 91 4.70 -7.20 1.96
C ALA A 91 3.28 -6.71 2.27
N ALA A 92 3.16 -5.57 2.97
CA ALA A 92 1.85 -4.97 3.26
C ALA A 92 1.10 -4.59 1.98
N THR A 93 1.77 -3.94 1.03
CA THR A 93 1.12 -3.53 -0.24
C THR A 93 0.62 -4.73 -1.03
N LEU A 94 1.37 -5.84 -1.03
CA LEU A 94 0.96 -7.08 -1.69
C LEU A 94 -0.28 -7.70 -1.02
N ILE A 95 -0.32 -7.71 0.31
CA ILE A 95 -1.48 -8.18 1.08
C ILE A 95 -2.71 -7.30 0.82
N TYR A 96 -2.55 -5.97 0.73
CA TYR A 96 -3.65 -5.07 0.43
C TYR A 96 -4.18 -5.28 -0.99
N PHE A 97 -3.28 -5.45 -1.98
CA PHE A 97 -3.68 -5.78 -3.35
C PHE A 97 -4.48 -7.07 -3.42
N LEU A 98 -3.98 -8.13 -2.77
CA LEU A 98 -4.70 -9.41 -2.67
C LEU A 98 -6.07 -9.24 -2.02
N THR A 99 -6.14 -8.45 -0.93
CA THR A 99 -7.39 -8.17 -0.23
C THR A 99 -8.38 -7.44 -1.13
N GLY A 100 -7.93 -6.43 -1.89
CA GLY A 100 -8.76 -5.73 -2.87
C GLY A 100 -9.30 -6.67 -3.96
N ILE A 101 -8.43 -7.49 -4.57
CA ILE A 101 -8.80 -8.43 -5.63
C ILE A 101 -9.80 -9.48 -5.12
N VAL A 102 -9.51 -10.10 -3.97
CA VAL A 102 -10.39 -11.11 -3.35
C VAL A 102 -11.75 -10.49 -3.04
N THR A 103 -11.77 -9.29 -2.44
CA THR A 103 -13.02 -8.60 -2.09
C THR A 103 -13.84 -8.26 -3.33
N MET A 104 -13.20 -7.78 -4.40
CA MET A 104 -13.89 -7.49 -5.66
C MET A 104 -14.43 -8.77 -6.32
N TYR A 105 -13.66 -9.86 -6.31
CA TYR A 105 -14.08 -11.14 -6.89
C TYR A 105 -15.33 -11.71 -6.20
N PHE A 106 -15.36 -11.72 -4.87
CA PHE A 106 -16.53 -12.19 -4.13
C PHE A 106 -17.73 -11.23 -4.18
N ASN A 107 -17.48 -9.92 -4.34
CA ASN A 107 -18.54 -8.96 -4.65
C ASN A 107 -19.15 -9.17 -6.04
N TYR A 108 -18.34 -9.50 -7.05
CA TYR A 108 -18.83 -9.82 -8.40
C TYR A 108 -19.71 -11.07 -8.41
N LEU A 109 -19.40 -12.05 -7.56
CA LEU A 109 -20.21 -13.26 -7.38
C LEU A 109 -21.42 -13.06 -6.44
N GLU A 110 -21.59 -11.87 -5.85
CA GLU A 110 -22.61 -11.54 -4.84
C GLU A 110 -22.64 -12.51 -3.65
N GLN A 111 -21.48 -13.11 -3.31
CA GLN A 111 -21.37 -14.10 -2.26
C GLN A 111 -20.60 -13.55 -1.06
N VAL A 112 -21.19 -13.69 0.13
CA VAL A 112 -20.48 -13.41 1.39
C VAL A 112 -19.51 -14.54 1.65
N SER A 113 -18.22 -14.23 1.79
CA SER A 113 -17.16 -15.22 1.97
C SER A 113 -16.29 -14.91 3.17
N SER A 114 -16.09 -15.91 4.04
CA SER A 114 -15.18 -15.83 5.19
C SER A 114 -13.73 -15.54 4.79
N LEU A 115 -13.36 -15.80 3.53
CA LEU A 115 -12.03 -15.52 2.99
C LEU A 115 -11.77 -14.01 2.91
N VAL A 116 -12.79 -13.20 2.59
CA VAL A 116 -12.69 -11.74 2.61
C VAL A 116 -12.38 -11.26 4.03
N THR A 117 -13.09 -11.79 5.03
CA THR A 117 -12.86 -11.47 6.44
C THR A 117 -11.44 -11.85 6.88
N LEU A 118 -10.93 -13.00 6.46
CA LEU A 118 -9.55 -13.41 6.74
C LEU A 118 -8.53 -12.43 6.11
N CYS A 119 -8.73 -12.02 4.86
CA CYS A 119 -7.87 -11.04 4.20
C CYS A 119 -7.91 -9.67 4.87
N VAL A 120 -9.07 -9.25 5.40
CA VAL A 120 -9.22 -8.02 6.20
C VAL A 120 -8.38 -8.10 7.47
N PHE A 121 -8.46 -9.20 8.23
CA PHE A 121 -7.65 -9.38 9.43
C PHE A 121 -6.15 -9.48 9.11
N ALA A 122 -5.77 -10.15 8.02
CA ALA A 122 -4.39 -10.20 7.56
C ALA A 122 -3.86 -8.80 7.18
N SER A 123 -4.68 -7.99 6.51
CA SER A 123 -4.39 -6.59 6.18
C SER A 123 -4.20 -5.75 7.44
N LEU A 124 -5.06 -5.92 8.44
CA LEU A 124 -4.91 -5.24 9.74
C LEU A 124 -3.60 -5.64 10.42
N ALA A 125 -3.31 -6.95 10.50
CA ALA A 125 -2.12 -7.45 11.16
C ALA A 125 -0.84 -6.89 10.51
N ILE A 126 -0.74 -6.91 9.17
CA ILE A 126 0.44 -6.37 8.49
C ILE A 126 0.51 -4.84 8.58
N ALA A 127 -0.63 -4.14 8.61
CA ALA A 127 -0.66 -2.69 8.81
C ALA A 127 -0.05 -2.30 10.17
N VAL A 128 -0.45 -3.01 11.23
CA VAL A 128 0.05 -2.79 12.58
C VAL A 128 1.54 -3.15 12.68
N ILE A 129 1.94 -4.35 12.20
CA ILE A 129 3.34 -4.79 12.23
C ILE A 129 4.22 -3.80 11.47
N SER A 130 3.79 -3.39 10.27
CA SER A 130 4.53 -2.43 9.47
C SER A 130 4.57 -1.07 10.15
N GLY A 131 3.46 -0.57 10.70
CA GLY A 131 3.41 0.72 11.39
C GLY A 131 4.39 0.76 12.56
N LEU A 132 4.37 -0.27 13.42
CA LEU A 132 5.28 -0.39 14.56
C LEU A 132 6.75 -0.46 14.11
N HIS A 133 7.06 -1.25 13.08
CA HIS A 133 8.42 -1.36 12.56
C HIS A 133 8.98 0.00 12.09
N TYR A 134 8.14 0.84 11.48
CA TYR A 134 8.56 2.17 11.04
C TYR A 134 8.68 3.17 12.19
N ILE A 135 7.83 3.10 13.22
CA ILE A 135 7.93 3.94 14.40
C ILE A 135 9.23 3.65 15.16
N VAL A 136 9.56 2.37 15.38
CA VAL A 136 10.82 1.98 16.03
C VAL A 136 12.02 2.45 15.21
N HIS A 137 11.96 2.31 13.88
CA HIS A 137 13.04 2.78 13.02
C HIS A 137 13.19 4.31 13.05
N ALA A 138 12.08 5.05 13.16
CA ALA A 138 12.09 6.50 13.29
C ALA A 138 12.76 6.95 14.61
N ILE A 139 12.42 6.31 15.73
CA ILE A 139 13.01 6.60 17.04
C ILE A 139 14.52 6.36 17.02
N ASN A 140 14.94 5.19 16.52
CA ASN A 140 16.37 4.85 16.45
C ASN A 140 17.14 5.80 15.52
N ALA A 141 16.51 6.31 14.46
CA ALA A 141 17.14 7.26 13.55
C ALA A 141 17.28 8.66 14.19
N LEU A 142 16.31 9.07 15.01
CA LEU A 142 16.37 10.33 15.77
C LEU A 142 17.40 10.27 16.90
N GLU A 143 17.60 9.11 17.54
CA GLU A 143 18.59 8.92 18.60
C GLU A 143 20.05 8.96 18.07
N GLN A 144 20.24 8.74 16.77
CA GLN A 144 21.55 8.76 16.11
C GLN A 144 21.89 10.09 15.41
N ALA A 145 20.97 11.06 15.40
CA ALA A 145 21.13 12.39 14.81
C ALA A 145 21.54 13.42 15.87
#